data_AF-V9FGI2-F1
#
_entry.id   AF-V9FGI2-F1
#
_cell.length_a   1.000
_cell.length_b   1.000
_cell.length_c   1.000
_cell.angle_alpha   90.00
_cell.angle_beta   90.00
_cell.angle_gamma   90.00
#
_symmetry.space_group_name_H-M   'P 1'
#
loop_
_entity.id
_entity.type
_entity.pdbx_description
1 polymer ?
#
loop_
_entity_poly.entity_id
_entity_poly.type
_entity_poly.pdbx_seq_one_letter_code
_entity_poly.pdbx_strand_id
1 'polypeptide(L)'
;MLVDGHAIAQSGAILEYLEEAYPAKPLLPRDLIERAQVRNLSGIIGCDTQPAQSIGLSAKVADLQSPTSDQERQALVMAWNKHWIERGLRAVEDELTRCAGRYCVGDEVSLADVYLLPQVHNARICKVDLAEYPAISRVVGELEQLPAFASSRPDTQPDAVQ
;
A
#
# COMPACT_ATOMS: atom_id res chain seq x y z
N MET A 1 12.87 -10.20 -5.93
CA MET A 1 14.25 -9.70 -5.72
C MET A 1 15.21 -10.85 -5.93
N LEU A 2 16.37 -10.63 -6.57
CA LEU A 2 17.44 -11.63 -6.71
C LEU A 2 18.60 -11.24 -5.78
N VAL A 3 19.04 -12.17 -4.92
CA VAL A 3 20.19 -11.97 -4.02
C VAL A 3 21.08 -13.23 -4.08
N ASP A 4 22.34 -13.07 -4.47
CA ASP A 4 23.32 -14.17 -4.58
C ASP A 4 22.78 -15.40 -5.33
N GLY A 5 22.07 -15.16 -6.44
CA GLY A 5 21.46 -16.21 -7.27
C GLY A 5 20.14 -16.79 -6.73
N HIS A 6 19.65 -16.35 -5.56
CA HIS A 6 18.40 -16.78 -4.98
C HIS A 6 17.27 -15.78 -5.29
N ALA A 7 16.10 -16.30 -5.67
CA ALA A 7 14.91 -15.50 -5.88
C ALA A 7 14.05 -15.43 -4.62
N ILE A 8 13.83 -14.23 -4.12
CA ILE A 8 12.88 -13.93 -3.05
C ILE A 8 11.64 -13.29 -3.69
N ALA A 9 10.48 -13.91 -3.47
CA ALA A 9 9.17 -13.40 -3.84
C ALA A 9 8.41 -12.93 -2.59
N GLN A 10 7.23 -12.35 -2.78
CA GLN A 10 6.41 -11.67 -1.75
C GLN A 10 7.07 -10.38 -1.24
N SER A 11 6.35 -9.25 -1.39
CA SER A 11 6.85 -7.94 -0.95
C SER A 11 7.18 -7.91 0.53
N GLY A 12 6.35 -8.51 1.39
CA GLY A 12 6.60 -8.57 2.84
C GLY A 12 7.89 -9.31 3.20
N ALA A 13 8.15 -10.46 2.56
CA ALA A 13 9.39 -11.20 2.80
C ALA A 13 10.62 -10.45 2.28
N ILE A 14 10.50 -9.80 1.11
CA ILE A 14 11.57 -8.95 0.57
C ILE A 14 11.88 -7.79 1.52
N LEU A 15 10.86 -7.11 2.04
CA LEU A 15 11.04 -5.96 2.93
C LEU A 15 11.66 -6.35 4.28
N GLU A 16 11.23 -7.45 4.89
CA GLU A 16 11.84 -7.93 6.14
C GLU A 16 13.29 -8.43 5.90
N TYR A 17 13.57 -9.06 4.76
CA TYR A 17 14.94 -9.40 4.38
C TYR A 17 15.83 -8.15 4.26
N LEU A 18 15.34 -7.09 3.61
CA LEU A 18 16.10 -5.84 3.46
C LEU A 18 16.35 -5.15 4.81
N GLU A 19 15.38 -5.19 5.71
CA GLU A 19 15.52 -4.68 7.08
C GLU A 19 16.63 -5.41 7.85
N GLU A 20 16.70 -6.74 7.73
CA GLU A 20 17.74 -7.54 8.39
C GLU A 20 19.11 -7.39 7.72
N ALA A 21 19.16 -7.32 6.38
CA ALA A 21 20.40 -7.26 5.61
C ALA A 21 21.06 -5.87 5.61
N TYR A 22 20.27 -4.79 5.79
CA TYR A 22 20.75 -3.40 5.71
C TYR A 22 20.38 -2.54 6.94
N PRO A 23 20.86 -2.89 8.15
CA PRO A 23 20.40 -2.30 9.42
C PRO A 23 20.82 -0.83 9.64
N ALA A 24 21.62 -0.24 8.74
CA ALA A 24 22.11 1.13 8.86
C ALA A 24 21.00 2.18 8.61
N LYS A 25 19.91 1.81 7.93
CA LYS A 25 18.75 2.66 7.65
C LYS A 25 17.47 1.86 7.92
N PRO A 26 17.14 1.62 9.20
CA PRO A 26 16.04 0.73 9.56
C PRO A 26 14.70 1.32 9.14
N LEU A 27 13.80 0.47 8.65
CA LEU A 27 12.40 0.76 8.38
C LEU A 27 11.48 0.20 9.49
N LEU A 28 12.07 -0.35 10.55
CA LEU A 28 11.37 -0.67 11.76
C LEU A 28 11.94 0.13 12.95
N PRO A 29 11.07 0.68 13.80
CA PRO A 29 11.52 1.34 15.02
C PRO A 29 12.16 0.36 15.99
N ARG A 30 12.84 0.89 17.01
CA ARG A 30 13.44 0.09 18.08
C ARG A 30 12.42 -0.37 19.12
N ASP A 31 11.42 0.47 19.40
CA ASP A 31 10.37 0.14 20.37
C ASP A 31 9.52 -1.03 19.88
N LEU A 32 9.23 -1.98 20.77
CA LEU A 32 8.55 -3.22 20.40
C LEU A 32 7.06 -2.99 20.04
N ILE A 33 6.41 -2.01 20.67
CA ILE A 33 5.02 -1.68 20.39
C ILE A 33 4.92 -0.95 19.05
N GLU A 34 5.80 0.02 18.81
CA GLU A 34 5.85 0.71 17.51
C GLU A 34 6.14 -0.27 16.37
N ARG A 35 7.02 -1.26 16.58
CA ARG A 35 7.26 -2.36 15.60
C ARG A 35 6.00 -3.17 15.32
N ALA A 36 5.18 -3.42 16.32
CA ALA A 36 3.92 -4.12 16.16
C ALA A 36 2.91 -3.25 15.39
N GLN A 37 2.85 -1.94 15.66
CA GLN A 37 2.01 -0.99 14.94
C GLN A 37 2.40 -0.89 13.46
N VAL A 38 3.70 -0.81 13.15
CA VAL A 38 4.20 -0.81 11.76
C VAL A 38 3.74 -2.08 11.03
N ARG A 39 3.88 -3.24 11.66
CA ARG A 39 3.45 -4.52 11.07
C ARG A 39 1.93 -4.63 10.95
N ASN A 40 1.19 -4.09 11.91
CA ASN A 40 -0.28 -4.05 11.87
C ASN A 40 -0.76 -3.24 10.65
N LEU A 41 -0.27 -2.01 10.48
CA LEU A 41 -0.58 -1.16 9.32
C LEU A 41 -0.16 -1.83 8.00
N SER A 42 1.04 -2.42 7.97
CA SER A 42 1.52 -3.18 6.81
C SER A 42 0.63 -4.37 6.50
N GLY A 43 0.11 -5.06 7.51
CA GLY A 43 -0.80 -6.20 7.37
C GLY A 43 -2.19 -5.80 6.88
N ILE A 44 -2.78 -4.74 7.42
CA ILE A 44 -4.06 -4.20 6.94
C ILE A 44 -4.00 -3.95 5.42
N ILE A 45 -2.88 -3.41 4.94
CA ILE A 45 -2.71 -3.13 3.52
C ILE A 45 -2.32 -4.38 2.73
N GLY A 46 -1.21 -5.02 3.11
CA GLY A 46 -0.58 -6.10 2.35
C GLY A 46 -1.28 -7.45 2.43
N CYS A 47 -2.08 -7.69 3.47
CA CYS A 47 -2.82 -8.93 3.67
C CYS A 47 -4.32 -8.75 3.41
N ASP A 48 -4.92 -7.70 3.97
CA ASP A 48 -6.39 -7.59 4.02
C ASP A 48 -6.98 -6.72 2.90
N THR A 49 -6.19 -5.80 2.34
CA THR A 49 -6.66 -4.85 1.33
C THR A 49 -6.17 -5.21 -0.08
N GLN A 50 -4.87 -5.18 -0.31
CA GLN A 50 -4.28 -5.36 -1.64
C GLN A 50 -4.61 -6.73 -2.27
N PRO A 51 -4.55 -7.86 -1.54
CA PRO A 51 -4.90 -9.16 -2.14
C PRO A 51 -6.36 -9.24 -2.61
N ALA A 52 -7.28 -8.60 -1.87
CA ALA A 52 -8.70 -8.55 -2.20
C ALA A 52 -8.95 -7.78 -3.51
N GLN A 53 -8.17 -6.74 -3.80
CA GLN A 53 -8.26 -5.96 -5.05
C GLN A 53 -7.25 -6.40 -6.13
N SER A 54 -6.62 -7.56 -6.00
CA SER A 54 -5.68 -8.05 -7.03
C SER A 54 -6.38 -8.18 -8.38
N ILE A 55 -5.66 -7.88 -9.48
CA ILE A 55 -6.23 -7.82 -10.84
C ILE A 55 -6.92 -9.14 -11.21
N GLY A 56 -6.31 -10.29 -10.89
CA GLY A 56 -6.89 -11.59 -11.19
C GLY A 56 -8.16 -11.89 -10.38
N LEU A 57 -8.18 -11.54 -9.09
CA LEU A 57 -9.33 -11.80 -8.23
C LEU A 57 -10.52 -10.91 -8.60
N SER A 58 -10.30 -9.60 -8.73
CA SER A 58 -11.34 -8.64 -9.08
C SER A 58 -11.95 -8.93 -10.47
N ALA A 59 -11.11 -9.27 -11.46
CA ALA A 59 -11.56 -9.73 -12.77
C ALA A 59 -12.44 -10.99 -12.67
N LYS A 60 -12.00 -11.99 -11.90
CA LYS A 60 -12.75 -13.23 -11.72
C LYS A 60 -14.10 -12.99 -11.04
N VAL A 61 -14.15 -12.14 -10.02
CA VAL A 61 -15.40 -11.77 -9.34
C VAL A 61 -16.36 -11.07 -10.29
N ALA A 62 -15.87 -10.17 -11.15
CA ALA A 62 -16.69 -9.54 -12.18
C ALA A 62 -17.25 -10.57 -13.16
N ASP A 63 -16.42 -11.51 -13.64
CA ASP A 63 -16.85 -12.56 -14.59
C ASP A 63 -17.95 -13.47 -14.00
N LEU A 64 -17.91 -13.74 -12.69
CA LEU A 64 -18.94 -14.53 -12.01
C LEU A 64 -20.32 -13.86 -12.03
N GLN A 65 -20.39 -12.55 -12.22
CA GLN A 65 -21.65 -11.82 -12.36
C GLN A 65 -22.22 -11.85 -13.78
N SER A 66 -21.54 -12.54 -14.72
CA SER A 66 -21.97 -12.69 -16.12
C SER A 66 -22.26 -11.33 -16.80
N PRO A 67 -21.29 -10.40 -16.84
CA PRO A 67 -21.48 -9.10 -17.46
C PRO A 67 -21.80 -9.26 -18.94
N THR A 68 -22.67 -8.40 -19.44
CA THR A 68 -23.16 -8.41 -20.82
C THR A 68 -22.28 -7.57 -21.76
N SER A 69 -21.33 -6.82 -21.20
CA SER A 69 -20.38 -5.98 -21.95
C SER A 69 -19.06 -5.77 -21.19
N ASP A 70 -18.00 -5.39 -21.93
CA ASP A 70 -16.72 -5.02 -21.32
C ASP A 70 -16.84 -3.80 -20.39
N GLN A 71 -17.73 -2.86 -20.72
CA GLN A 71 -17.98 -1.69 -19.89
C GLN A 71 -18.60 -2.08 -18.54
N GLU A 72 -19.59 -2.96 -18.56
CA GLU A 72 -20.21 -3.50 -17.34
C GLU A 72 -19.20 -4.28 -16.50
N ARG A 73 -18.41 -5.13 -17.14
CA ARG A 73 -17.33 -5.88 -16.50
C ARG A 73 -16.32 -4.95 -15.81
N GLN A 74 -15.89 -3.89 -16.49
CA GLN A 74 -14.95 -2.92 -15.92
C GLN A 74 -15.56 -2.15 -14.75
N ALA A 75 -16.85 -1.81 -14.82
CA ALA A 75 -17.57 -1.16 -13.72
C ALA A 75 -17.64 -2.07 -12.48
N LEU A 76 -17.87 -3.37 -12.66
CA LEU A 76 -17.88 -4.35 -11.56
C LEU A 76 -16.50 -4.49 -10.90
N VAL A 77 -15.43 -4.60 -11.69
CA VAL A 77 -14.04 -4.62 -11.19
C VAL A 77 -13.75 -3.36 -10.37
N MET A 78 -14.12 -2.19 -10.92
CA MET A 78 -13.89 -0.91 -10.26
C MET A 78 -14.66 -0.80 -8.93
N ALA A 79 -15.92 -1.21 -8.91
CA ALA A 79 -16.75 -1.19 -7.70
C ALA A 79 -16.21 -2.13 -6.62
N TRP A 80 -15.77 -3.33 -7.01
CA TRP A 80 -15.13 -4.29 -6.10
C TRP A 80 -13.86 -3.71 -5.47
N ASN A 81 -12.95 -3.19 -6.30
CA ASN A 81 -11.69 -2.62 -5.81
C ASN A 81 -11.96 -1.43 -4.90
N LYS A 82 -12.82 -0.48 -5.32
CA LYS A 82 -13.19 0.68 -4.52
C LYS A 82 -13.69 0.29 -3.12
N HIS A 83 -14.58 -0.71 -3.04
CA HIS A 83 -15.09 -1.20 -1.76
C HIS A 83 -13.98 -1.67 -0.80
N TRP A 84 -13.08 -2.53 -1.27
CA TRP A 84 -12.00 -3.06 -0.43
C TRP A 84 -10.96 -2.01 -0.05
N ILE A 85 -10.66 -1.09 -0.98
CA ILE A 85 -9.76 0.04 -0.69
C ILE A 85 -10.36 0.93 0.40
N GLU A 86 -11.61 1.37 0.27
CA GLU A 86 -12.25 2.22 1.28
C GLU A 86 -12.32 1.53 2.65
N ARG A 87 -12.58 0.22 2.67
CA ARG A 87 -12.54 -0.58 3.91
C ARG A 87 -11.15 -0.57 4.54
N GLY A 88 -10.11 -0.81 3.74
CA GLY A 88 -8.72 -0.81 4.20
C GLY A 88 -8.25 0.57 4.68
N LEU A 89 -8.55 1.63 3.91
CA LEU A 89 -8.17 3.00 4.27
C LEU A 89 -8.87 3.47 5.54
N ARG A 90 -10.14 3.10 5.79
CA ARG A 90 -10.78 3.39 7.09
C ARG A 90 -10.02 2.77 8.25
N ALA A 91 -9.63 1.50 8.13
CA ALA A 91 -8.87 0.82 9.19
C ALA A 91 -7.48 1.44 9.41
N VAL A 92 -6.80 1.84 8.33
CA VAL A 92 -5.52 2.55 8.41
C VAL A 92 -5.72 3.92 9.08
N GLU A 93 -6.68 4.73 8.63
CA GLU A 93 -6.97 6.06 9.17
C GLU A 93 -7.23 5.99 10.69
N ASP A 94 -8.05 5.03 11.14
CA ASP A 94 -8.33 4.80 12.56
C ASP A 94 -7.06 4.45 13.36
N GLU A 95 -6.15 3.67 12.80
CA GLU A 95 -4.89 3.30 13.45
C GLU A 95 -3.91 4.48 13.50
N LEU A 96 -3.83 5.27 12.42
CA LEU A 96 -2.97 6.46 12.36
C LEU A 96 -3.31 7.49 13.44
N THR A 97 -4.57 7.59 13.87
CA THR A 97 -4.95 8.47 14.99
C THR A 97 -4.22 8.15 16.31
N ARG A 98 -3.67 6.95 16.45
CA ARG A 98 -3.04 6.45 17.68
C ARG A 98 -1.52 6.43 17.62
N CYS A 99 -0.94 6.23 16.45
CA CYS A 99 0.50 5.98 16.30
C CYS A 99 1.23 6.96 15.37
N ALA A 100 0.53 7.73 14.54
CA ALA A 100 1.19 8.59 13.57
C ALA A 100 1.88 9.77 14.25
N GLY A 101 3.15 9.98 13.92
CA GLY A 101 3.85 11.25 14.11
C GLY A 101 3.89 11.97 12.76
N ARG A 102 5.09 12.30 12.29
CA ARG A 102 5.28 12.79 10.92
C ARG A 102 4.84 11.77 9.86
N TYR A 103 5.14 10.49 10.07
CA TYR A 103 4.83 9.38 9.16
C TYR A 103 3.79 8.43 9.77
N CYS A 104 3.61 7.22 9.19
CA CYS A 104 2.64 6.23 9.68
C CYS A 104 2.80 5.89 11.17
N VAL A 105 4.05 5.74 11.63
CA VAL A 105 4.38 5.44 13.03
C VAL A 105 5.54 6.33 13.45
N GLY A 106 5.29 7.26 14.38
CA GLY A 106 6.29 8.23 14.81
C GLY A 106 6.80 9.13 13.68
N ASP A 107 8.05 9.59 13.81
CA ASP A 107 8.63 10.64 12.95
C ASP A 107 9.65 10.13 11.92
N GLU A 108 9.90 8.82 11.87
CA GLU A 108 10.82 8.17 10.93
C GLU A 108 10.05 7.31 9.92
N VAL A 109 10.55 7.21 8.69
CA VAL A 109 9.92 6.38 7.65
C VAL A 109 10.03 4.91 8.04
N SER A 110 8.92 4.18 7.90
CA SER A 110 8.80 2.78 8.28
C SER A 110 8.28 1.91 7.13
N LEU A 111 8.23 0.59 7.35
CA LEU A 111 7.58 -0.33 6.41
C LEU A 111 6.11 0.06 6.14
N ALA A 112 5.39 0.57 7.14
CA ALA A 112 3.99 0.96 6.97
C ALA A 112 3.82 2.04 5.88
N ASP A 113 4.76 2.98 5.79
CA ASP A 113 4.78 4.03 4.77
C ASP A 113 5.03 3.47 3.36
N VAL A 114 5.89 2.45 3.27
CA VAL A 114 6.18 1.72 2.03
C VAL A 114 4.94 0.98 1.51
N TYR A 115 4.07 0.50 2.40
CA TYR A 115 2.77 -0.07 2.02
C TYR A 115 1.70 0.99 1.72
N LEU A 116 1.68 2.09 2.49
CA LEU A 116 0.65 3.12 2.39
C LEU A 116 0.65 3.81 1.02
N LEU A 117 1.80 4.28 0.57
CA LEU A 117 1.87 5.13 -0.63
C LEU A 117 1.35 4.41 -1.90
N PRO A 118 1.74 3.15 -2.20
CA PRO A 118 1.17 2.40 -3.32
C PRO A 118 -0.33 2.13 -3.16
N GLN A 119 -0.81 1.91 -1.93
CA GLN A 119 -2.22 1.67 -1.67
C GLN A 119 -3.07 2.93 -1.93
N VAL A 120 -2.55 4.11 -1.61
CA VAL A 120 -3.19 5.39 -1.92
C VAL A 120 -3.15 5.68 -3.42
N HIS A 121 -2.10 5.26 -4.13
CA HIS A 121 -2.09 5.30 -5.59
C HIS A 121 -3.24 4.47 -6.20
N ASN A 122 -3.47 3.24 -5.70
CA ASN A 122 -4.61 2.42 -6.12
C ASN A 122 -5.96 3.09 -5.79
N ALA A 123 -6.06 3.78 -4.65
CA ALA A 123 -7.25 4.53 -4.26
C ALA A 123 -7.56 5.66 -5.25
N ARG A 124 -6.53 6.38 -5.72
CA ARG A 124 -6.66 7.43 -6.75
C ARG A 124 -7.16 6.85 -8.08
N ILE A 125 -6.61 5.71 -8.52
CA ILE A 125 -7.09 5.00 -9.71
C ILE A 125 -8.58 4.62 -9.57
N CYS A 126 -8.97 4.15 -8.39
CA CYS A 126 -10.34 3.72 -8.11
C CYS A 126 -11.29 4.87 -7.75
N LYS A 127 -10.85 6.13 -7.85
CA LYS A 127 -11.65 7.32 -7.55
C LYS A 127 -12.28 7.26 -6.15
N VAL A 128 -11.50 6.82 -5.17
CA VAL A 128 -11.84 6.96 -3.75
C VAL A 128 -11.67 8.43 -3.34
N ASP A 129 -12.60 8.94 -2.54
CA ASP A 129 -12.50 10.31 -2.01
C ASP A 129 -11.50 10.34 -0.84
N LEU A 130 -10.29 10.85 -1.09
CA LEU A 130 -9.26 10.92 -0.07
C LEU A 130 -9.52 12.01 1.00
N ALA A 131 -10.50 12.90 0.79
CA ALA A 131 -10.87 13.90 1.78
C ALA A 131 -11.48 13.28 3.05
N GLU A 132 -11.99 12.04 2.96
CA GLU A 132 -12.47 11.27 4.12
C GLU A 132 -11.33 10.72 5.00
N TYR A 133 -10.07 10.80 4.55
CA TYR A 133 -8.90 10.22 5.21
C TYR A 133 -7.80 11.29 5.43
N PRO A 134 -8.02 12.27 6.32
CA PRO A 134 -7.11 13.39 6.52
C PRO A 134 -5.73 12.98 7.07
N ALA A 135 -5.64 11.99 7.96
CA ALA A 135 -4.35 11.53 8.49
C ALA A 135 -3.52 10.83 7.39
N ILE A 136 -4.15 9.95 6.61
CA ILE A 136 -3.52 9.34 5.43
C ILE A 136 -3.05 10.42 4.45
N SER A 137 -3.91 11.39 4.13
CA SER A 137 -3.58 12.46 3.19
C SER A 137 -2.39 13.30 3.65
N ARG A 138 -2.30 13.59 4.96
CA ARG A 138 -1.15 14.28 5.55
C ARG A 138 0.13 13.46 5.42
N VAL A 139 0.11 12.19 5.83
CA VAL A 139 1.29 11.31 5.77
C VAL A 139 1.76 11.15 4.33
N VAL A 140 0.86 10.90 3.40
CA VAL A 140 1.18 10.79 1.96
C VAL A 140 1.80 12.07 1.42
N GLY A 141 1.28 13.23 1.82
CA GLY A 141 1.85 14.52 1.45
C GLY A 141 3.31 14.68 1.87
N GLU A 142 3.67 14.21 3.07
CA GLU A 142 5.06 14.19 3.56
C GLU A 142 5.93 13.17 2.78
N LEU A 143 5.41 11.96 2.54
CA LEU A 143 6.12 10.89 1.84
C LEU A 143 6.45 11.28 0.40
N GLU A 144 5.52 11.94 -0.30
CA GLU A 144 5.70 12.36 -1.70
C GLU A 144 6.80 13.43 -1.87
N GLN A 145 7.21 14.13 -0.81
CA GLN A 145 8.34 15.07 -0.85
C GLN A 145 9.71 14.39 -0.78
N LEU A 146 9.75 13.12 -0.37
CA LEU A 146 11.02 12.42 -0.16
C LEU A 146 11.56 11.87 -1.49
N PRO A 147 12.84 12.08 -1.82
CA PRO A 147 13.43 11.61 -3.08
C PRO A 147 13.30 10.10 -3.32
N ALA A 148 13.34 9.29 -2.27
CA ALA A 148 13.19 7.83 -2.35
C ALA A 148 11.79 7.41 -2.85
N PHE A 149 10.74 8.12 -2.45
CA PHE A 149 9.38 7.87 -2.92
C PHE A 149 9.13 8.53 -4.29
N ALA A 150 9.67 9.73 -4.52
CA ALA A 150 9.53 10.40 -5.82
C ALA A 150 10.14 9.60 -6.98
N SER A 151 11.31 8.96 -6.76
CA SER A 151 11.99 8.14 -7.78
C SER A 151 11.38 6.74 -7.99
N SER A 152 10.55 6.26 -7.06
CA SER A 152 9.91 4.95 -7.13
C SER A 152 8.46 5.00 -7.64
N ARG A 153 8.00 6.16 -8.13
CA ARG A 153 6.65 6.30 -8.65
C ARG A 153 6.46 5.46 -9.93
N PRO A 154 5.28 4.85 -10.15
CA PRO A 154 5.03 4.02 -11.34
C PRO A 154 5.26 4.74 -12.67
N ASP A 155 4.98 6.04 -12.75
CA ASP A 155 5.12 6.88 -13.95
C ASP A 155 6.58 7.26 -14.28
N THR A 156 7.52 6.98 -13.39
CA THR A 156 8.95 7.27 -13.60
C THR A 156 9.80 6.01 -13.82
N GLN A 157 9.17 4.84 -13.94
CA GLN A 157 9.89 3.58 -14.13
C GLN A 157 10.24 3.35 -15.61
N PRO A 158 11.32 2.60 -15.91
CA PRO A 158 11.78 2.39 -17.29
C PRO A 158 10.73 1.75 -18.24
N ASP A 159 9.75 1.05 -17.69
CA ASP A 159 8.66 0.38 -18.40
C ASP A 159 7.32 1.15 -18.37
N ALA A 160 7.32 2.37 -17.82
CA ALA A 160 6.14 3.23 -17.82
C ALA A 160 5.72 3.58 -19.27
N VAL A 161 4.43 3.45 -19.56
CA VAL A 161 3.86 3.88 -20.84
C VAL A 161 3.87 5.42 -20.85
N GLN A 162 4.64 6.01 -21.77
CA GLN A 162 4.68 7.47 -21.99
C GLN A 162 3.43 7.98 -22.69
#